data_AF-A0A2T7TDA8-F1
#
_entry.id   AF-A0A2T7TDA8-F1
#
_cell.length_a   1.000
_cell.length_b   1.000
_cell.length_c   1.000
_cell.angle_alpha   90.00
_cell.angle_beta   90.00
_cell.angle_gamma   90.00
#
_symmetry.space_group_name_H-M   'P 1'
#
loop_
_entity.id
_entity.type
_entity.pdbx_description
1 polymer ?
#
loop_
_entity_poly.entity_id
_entity_poly.type
_entity_poly.pdbx_seq_one_letter_code
_entity_poly.pdbx_strand_id
1 'polypeptide(L)' 'MTQQTPAQLRAQAEADLKPIGQKRIKLLAQLEALDAELRPVLVQAVRMEVPLRRIYELTGVAPNTARAWRKADDTA' A
#
# COMPACT_ATOMS: atom_id res chain seq x y z
N MET A 1 16.40 9.04 39.73
CA MET A 1 15.86 8.71 38.40
C MET A 1 14.40 8.38 38.56
N THR A 2 13.49 9.19 38.04
CA THR A 2 12.05 8.95 38.14
C THR A 2 11.65 7.88 37.11
N GLN A 3 11.26 6.69 37.58
CA GLN A 3 10.69 5.67 36.70
C GLN A 3 9.31 6.14 36.23
N GLN A 4 9.11 6.16 34.91
CA GLN A 4 7.81 6.43 34.32
C GLN A 4 6.86 5.27 34.63
N THR A 5 5.58 5.59 34.86
CA THR A 5 4.55 4.56 35.01
C THR A 5 4.27 3.90 33.66
N PRO A 6 3.75 2.66 33.62
CA PRO A 6 3.34 2.03 32.37
C PRO A 6 2.34 2.85 31.53
N ALA A 7 1.53 3.69 32.16
CA ALA A 7 0.62 4.60 31.46
C ALA A 7 1.38 5.75 30.75
N GLN A 8 2.39 6.31 31.41
CA GLN A 8 3.26 7.35 30.83
C GLN A 8 4.08 6.80 29.65
N LEU A 9 4.59 5.57 29.76
CA LEU A 9 5.30 4.90 28.66
C LEU A 9 4.40 4.69 27.43
N ARG A 10 3.15 4.27 27.62
CA ARG A 10 2.17 4.13 26.53
C ARG A 10 1.83 5.47 25.88
N ALA A 11 1.56 6.49 26.69
CA ALA A 11 1.27 7.83 26.18
C ALA A 11 2.44 8.40 25.36
N GLN A 12 3.67 8.16 25.79
CA GLN A 12 4.87 8.55 25.05
C GLN A 12 4.97 7.81 23.72
N ALA A 13 4.81 6.48 23.72
CA ALA A 13 4.83 5.69 22.49
C ALA A 13 3.75 6.12 21.48
N GLU A 14 2.55 6.43 21.96
CA GLU A 14 1.48 6.97 21.11
C GLU A 14 1.82 8.35 20.54
N ALA A 15 2.38 9.25 21.36
CA ALA A 15 2.83 10.57 20.92
C ALA A 15 3.92 10.48 19.84
N ASP A 16 4.85 9.55 19.98
CA ASP A 16 5.94 9.31 19.03
C ASP A 16 5.42 8.68 17.71
N LEU A 17 4.44 7.78 17.79
CA LEU A 17 3.85 7.13 16.63
C LEU A 17 2.94 8.05 15.81
N LYS A 18 2.20 8.94 16.47
CA LYS A 18 1.16 9.77 15.83
C LYS A 18 1.65 10.55 14.59
N PRO A 19 2.77 11.30 14.62
CA PRO A 19 3.19 12.08 13.46
C PRO A 19 3.58 11.20 12.26
N ILE A 20 4.27 10.07 12.48
CA ILE A 20 4.65 9.17 11.38
C ILE A 20 3.45 8.37 10.87
N GLY A 21 2.54 7.95 11.75
CA GLY A 21 1.29 7.30 11.37
C GLY A 21 0.41 8.19 10.49
N GLN A 22 0.28 9.48 10.84
CA GLN A 22 -0.46 10.45 10.03
C GLN A 22 0.16 10.67 8.65
N LYS A 23 1.49 10.75 8.55
CA LYS A 23 2.19 10.83 7.25
C LYS A 23 1.93 9.59 6.42
N ARG A 24 2.00 8.40 7.03
CA ARG A 24 1.71 7.13 6.37
C ARG A 24 0.29 7.07 5.82
N ILE A 25 -0.71 7.51 6.59
CA ILE A 25 -2.12 7.56 6.14
C ILE A 25 -2.27 8.45 4.90
N LYS A 26 -1.65 9.63 4.90
CA LYS A 26 -1.70 10.55 3.74
C LYS A 26 -1.07 9.93 2.49
N LEU A 27 0.10 9.30 2.64
CA LEU A 27 0.79 8.64 1.54
C LEU A 27 0.00 7.42 1.02
N LEU A 28 -0.66 6.66 1.90
CA LEU A 28 -1.54 5.57 1.48
C LEU A 28 -2.71 6.07 0.65
N ALA A 29 -3.36 7.16 1.05
CA ALA A 29 -4.46 7.72 0.27
C ALA A 29 -4.00 8.19 -1.13
N GLN A 30 -2.78 8.75 -1.22
CA GLN A 30 -2.19 9.12 -2.50
C GLN A 30 -1.87 7.89 -3.36
N LEU A 31 -1.34 6.83 -2.74
CA LEU A 31 -1.06 5.58 -3.42
C LEU A 31 -2.36 4.91 -3.91
N GLU A 32 -3.42 4.92 -3.12
CA GLU A 32 -4.74 4.39 -3.50
C GLU A 32 -5.33 5.13 -4.70
N ALA A 33 -5.18 6.47 -4.76
CA ALA A 33 -5.60 7.25 -5.92
C ALA A 33 -4.83 6.85 -7.19
N LEU A 34 -3.50 6.70 -7.07
CA LEU A 34 -2.66 6.22 -8.18
C LEU A 34 -3.02 4.79 -8.60
N ASP A 35 -3.30 3.90 -7.63
CA ASP A 35 -3.70 2.52 -7.90
C ASP A 35 -5.04 2.45 -8.64
N ALA A 36 -5.97 3.37 -8.38
CA ALA A 36 -7.24 3.46 -9.09
C ALA A 36 -7.05 3.77 -10.59
N GLU A 37 -6.12 4.67 -10.91
CA GLU A 37 -5.76 5.01 -12.29
C GLU A 37 -4.93 3.89 -12.95
N LEU A 38 -4.01 3.29 -12.21
CA LEU A 38 -3.10 2.26 -12.70
C LEU A 38 -3.80 0.93 -12.98
N ARG A 39 -4.76 0.53 -12.14
CA ARG A 39 -5.41 -0.79 -12.21
C ARG A 39 -5.90 -1.17 -13.60
N PRO A 40 -6.71 -0.38 -14.34
CA PRO A 40 -7.18 -0.78 -15.66
C PRO A 40 -6.03 -0.99 -16.66
N VAL A 41 -5.01 -0.13 -16.64
CA VAL A 41 -3.84 -0.24 -17.52
C VAL A 41 -3.03 -1.50 -17.20
N LEU A 42 -2.83 -1.77 -15.91
CA LEU A 42 -2.11 -2.96 -15.45
C LEU A 42 -2.85 -4.24 -15.82
N VAL A 43 -4.17 -4.29 -15.60
CA VAL A 43 -4.98 -5.47 -15.95
C VAL A 43 -4.88 -5.76 -17.45
N GLN A 44 -4.94 -4.73 -18.30
CA GLN A 44 -4.73 -4.90 -19.74
C GLN A 44 -3.33 -5.41 -20.08
N ALA A 45 -2.28 -4.89 -19.44
CA ALA A 45 -0.92 -5.39 -19.61
C ALA A 45 -0.81 -6.88 -19.24
N VAL A 46 -1.49 -7.33 -18.17
CA VAL A 46 -1.53 -8.74 -17.80
C VAL A 46 -2.29 -9.58 -18.85
N ARG A 47 -3.38 -9.06 -19.43
CA ARG A 47 -4.11 -9.73 -20.52
C ARG A 47 -3.29 -9.85 -21.80
N MET A 48 -2.42 -8.88 -22.07
CA MET A 48 -1.43 -8.90 -23.16
C MET A 48 -0.18 -9.73 -22.84
N GLU A 49 -0.24 -10.56 -21.79
CA GLU A 49 0.84 -11.47 -21.39
C GLU A 49 2.16 -10.78 -21.01
N VAL A 50 2.13 -9.52 -20.59
CA VAL A 50 3.31 -8.86 -20.02
C VAL A 50 3.74 -9.62 -18.75
N PRO A 51 5.01 -10.04 -18.62
CA PRO A 51 5.46 -10.80 -17.46
C PRO A 51 5.23 -10.05 -16.15
N LEU A 52 4.70 -10.72 -15.12
CA LEU A 52 4.43 -10.11 -13.82
C LEU A 52 5.67 -9.51 -13.16
N ARG A 53 6.85 -10.09 -13.40
CA ARG A 53 8.13 -9.52 -12.96
C ARG A 53 8.36 -8.14 -13.60
N ARG A 54 8.07 -8.01 -14.90
CA ARG A 54 8.23 -6.75 -15.62
C ARG A 54 7.21 -5.70 -15.15
N ILE A 55 5.99 -6.11 -14.85
CA ILE A 55 4.98 -5.24 -14.23
C ILE A 55 5.51 -4.71 -12.90
N TYR A 56 6.01 -5.58 -12.02
CA TYR A 56 6.59 -5.17 -10.74
C TYR A 56 7.76 -4.19 -10.91
N GLU A 57 8.68 -4.44 -11.85
CA GLU A 57 9.79 -3.53 -12.14
C GLU A 57 9.33 -2.14 -12.58
N LEU A 58 8.22 -2.05 -13.32
CA LEU A 58 7.70 -0.79 -13.87
C LEU A 58 6.81 -0.02 -12.90
N THR A 59 6.06 -0.71 -12.05
CA THR A 59 4.99 -0.10 -11.26
C THR A 59 5.17 -0.26 -9.75
N GLY A 60 6.06 -1.14 -9.31
CA GLY A 60 6.19 -1.54 -7.90
C GLY A 60 5.05 -2.41 -7.38
N VAL A 61 4.03 -2.72 -8.21
CA VAL A 61 2.90 -3.56 -7.81
C VAL A 61 3.35 -5.02 -7.72
N ALA A 62 3.22 -5.61 -6.52
CA ALA A 62 3.62 -6.99 -6.29
C ALA A 62 2.87 -7.97 -7.22
N PRO A 63 3.50 -9.06 -7.68
CA PRO A 63 2.87 -10.04 -8.56
C PRO A 63 1.54 -10.61 -8.06
N ASN A 64 1.40 -10.78 -6.73
CA ASN A 64 0.15 -11.28 -6.13
C ASN A 64 -0.97 -10.25 -6.21
N THR A 65 -0.66 -8.97 -6.04
CA THR A 65 -1.63 -7.86 -6.18
C THR A 65 -2.08 -7.73 -7.63
N ALA A 66 -1.15 -7.80 -8.60
CA ALA A 66 -1.46 -7.80 -10.02
C ALA A 66 -2.41 -8.95 -10.41
N ARG A 67 -2.17 -10.16 -9.89
CA ARG A 67 -3.07 -11.31 -10.09
C ARG A 67 -4.45 -11.08 -9.47
N ALA A 68 -4.50 -10.51 -8.27
CA ALA A 68 -5.75 -10.23 -7.58
C ALA A 68 -6.61 -9.20 -8.34
N TRP A 69 -5.98 -8.13 -8.86
CA TRP A 69 -6.69 -7.13 -9.66
C TRP A 69 -7.24 -7.70 -10.95
N ARG A 70 -6.46 -8.53 -11.68
CA ARG A 70 -6.98 -9.23 -12.87
C ARG A 70 -8.17 -10.12 -12.53
N LYS A 71 -8.04 -10.94 -11.46
CA LYS A 71 -9.11 -11.84 -11.04
C LYS A 71 -10.40 -11.10 -10.67
N ALA A 72 -10.28 -9.96 -9.99
CA ALA A 72 -11.43 -9.14 -9.63
C ALA A 72 -12.13 -8.56 -10.88
N ASP A 73 -11.36 -8.12 -11.87
CA ASP A 73 -11.87 -7.62 -13.15
C ASP A 73 -12.59 -8.71 -13.96
N ASP A 74 -12.08 -9.94 -13.93
CA ASP A 74 -12.71 -11.08 -14.62
C ASP A 74 -14.06 -11.50 -13.99
N THR A 75 -14.37 -11.01 -12.78
CA THR A 75 -15.62 -11.31 -12.04
C THR A 75 -16.58 -10.13 -11.93
N ALA A 76 -16.18 -8.96 -12.45
CA ALA A 76 -16.97 -7.73 -12.46
C ALA A 76 -17.78 -7.62 -13.78
#